data_AF-A0A524L7Y4-F1
#
_entry.id   AF-A0A524L7Y4-F1
#
_cell.length_a   1.000
_cell.length_b   1.000
_cell.length_c   1.000
_cell.angle_alpha   90.00
_cell.angle_beta   90.00
_cell.angle_gamma   90.00
#
_symmetry.space_group_name_H-M   'P 1'
#
loop_
_entity.id
_entity.type
_entity.pdbx_description
1 polymer ?
#
loop_
_entity_poly.entity_id
_entity_poly.type
_entity_poly.pdbx_seq_one_letter_code
_entity_poly.pdbx_strand_id
1 'polypeptide(L)'
;MSTWFMISLLGTIAVIPIHFLSVEHSRLEERYGAEKGKRIGSILGMISGWGIFIFLIGLWISPQPQFLIPLLQDIVFILPLFGLLVLQIPLVHLLLGIVFIIPGAWFGIKGVTEIGLKESETHRPEKVITTGLYSRMRHPQYTGAILSHIGITFLLSSFYSLLVTPLVIVINYLLCWKEEKELVREFGEEYVHYQKSVRMFVPRVRQTDKQQ
;
A
#
# COMPACT_ATOMS: atom_id res chain seq x y z
N MET A 1 15.73 15.18 14.07
CA MET A 1 15.42 13.95 13.30
C MET A 1 16.69 13.14 13.13
N SER A 2 16.63 11.80 13.18
CA SER A 2 17.82 10.95 13.00
C SER A 2 18.26 10.91 11.53
N THR A 3 19.55 10.68 11.27
CA THR A 3 20.09 10.54 9.90
C THR A 3 19.40 9.41 9.14
N TRP A 4 19.11 8.29 9.81
CA TRP A 4 18.40 7.16 9.23
C TRP A 4 16.97 7.50 8.80
N PHE A 5 16.25 8.31 9.61
CA PHE A 5 14.93 8.81 9.22
C PHE A 5 15.02 9.68 7.97
N MET A 6 16.00 10.59 7.90
CA MET A 6 16.20 11.45 6.73
C MET A 6 16.51 10.67 5.45
N ILE A 7 17.40 9.67 5.53
CA ILE A 7 17.71 8.77 4.40
C ILE A 7 16.45 8.05 3.94
N SER A 8 15.65 7.55 4.88
CA SER A 8 14.41 6.82 4.57
C SER A 8 13.35 7.72 3.95
N LEU A 9 13.21 8.96 4.45
CA LEU A 9 12.28 9.94 3.92
C LEU A 9 12.68 10.36 2.50
N LEU A 10 13.95 10.73 2.30
CA LEU A 10 14.46 11.14 0.99
C LEU A 10 14.41 9.98 -0.01
N GLY A 11 14.73 8.76 0.43
CA GLY A 11 14.58 7.55 -0.36
C GLY A 11 13.14 7.31 -0.81
N THR A 12 12.18 7.43 0.12
CA THR A 12 10.75 7.33 -0.21
C THR A 12 10.37 8.37 -1.27
N ILE A 13 10.78 9.63 -1.08
CA ILE A 13 10.49 10.72 -2.03
C ILE A 13 11.11 10.45 -3.40
N ALA A 14 12.36 9.96 -3.45
CA ALA A 14 13.06 9.66 -4.68
C ALA A 14 12.43 8.49 -5.47
N VAL A 15 11.82 7.52 -4.78
CA VAL A 15 11.18 6.37 -5.43
C VAL A 15 9.80 6.72 -6.00
N ILE A 16 9.09 7.71 -5.46
CA ILE A 16 7.73 8.07 -5.93
C ILE A 16 7.69 8.35 -7.45
N PRO A 17 8.54 9.20 -8.05
CA PRO A 17 8.50 9.43 -9.49
C PRO A 17 8.75 8.17 -10.32
N ILE A 18 9.61 7.28 -9.83
CA ILE A 18 9.93 5.99 -10.46
C ILE A 18 8.70 5.08 -10.45
N HIS A 19 7.98 5.05 -9.33
CA HIS A 19 6.75 4.29 -9.17
C HIS A 19 5.60 4.84 -10.03
N PHE A 20 5.50 6.16 -10.14
CA PHE A 20 4.55 6.79 -11.05
C PHE A 20 4.88 6.51 -12.52
N LEU A 21 6.15 6.33 -12.87
CA LEU A 21 6.55 5.96 -14.22
C LEU A 21 6.29 4.49 -14.51
N SER A 22 6.40 3.60 -13.52
CA SER A 22 6.18 2.16 -13.71
C SER A 22 4.75 1.80 -14.10
N VAL A 23 3.77 2.63 -13.70
CA VAL A 23 2.36 2.42 -14.08
C VAL A 23 2.00 3.00 -15.46
N GLU A 24 2.83 3.88 -16.05
CA GLU A 24 2.58 4.49 -17.38
C GLU A 24 2.97 3.55 -18.54
N HIS A 25 2.31 2.39 -18.64
CA HIS A 25 2.65 1.37 -19.66
C HIS A 25 2.59 1.92 -21.08
N SER A 26 1.53 2.66 -21.41
CA SER A 26 1.36 3.22 -22.77
C SER A 26 2.50 4.15 -23.16
N ARG A 27 2.89 5.06 -22.26
CA ARG A 27 3.98 6.02 -22.50
C ARG A 27 5.34 5.35 -22.68
N LEU A 28 5.62 4.30 -21.89
CA LEU A 28 6.88 3.55 -22.00
C LEU A 28 6.96 2.79 -23.32
N GLU A 29 5.85 2.19 -23.76
CA GLU A 29 5.78 1.50 -25.05
C GLU A 29 5.87 2.46 -26.24
N GLU A 30 5.21 3.63 -26.17
CA GLU A 30 5.32 4.67 -27.20
C GLU A 30 6.75 5.18 -27.35
N ARG A 31 7.48 5.34 -26.23
CA ARG A 31 8.83 5.93 -26.25
C ARG A 31 9.93 4.93 -26.63
N TYR A 32 9.80 3.67 -26.22
CA TYR A 32 10.87 2.68 -26.35
C TYR A 32 10.51 1.49 -27.25
N GLY A 33 9.27 1.41 -27.73
CA GLY A 33 8.70 0.27 -28.45
C GLY A 33 8.06 -0.74 -27.50
N ALA A 34 7.09 -1.51 -28.00
CA ALA A 34 6.25 -2.41 -27.18
C ALA A 34 7.06 -3.38 -26.28
N GLU A 35 8.04 -4.08 -26.85
CA GLU A 35 8.82 -5.08 -26.10
C GLU A 35 9.76 -4.45 -25.05
N LYS A 36 10.50 -3.40 -25.44
CA LYS A 36 11.41 -2.70 -24.53
C LYS A 36 10.65 -1.91 -23.47
N GLY A 37 9.55 -1.25 -23.83
CA GLY A 37 8.67 -0.51 -22.92
C GLY A 37 8.12 -1.41 -21.82
N LYS A 38 7.59 -2.60 -22.21
CA LYS A 38 7.16 -3.64 -21.26
C LYS A 38 8.25 -4.04 -20.27
N ARG A 39 9.46 -4.30 -20.78
CA ARG A 39 10.60 -4.69 -19.93
C ARG A 39 11.01 -3.58 -18.97
N ILE A 40 11.07 -2.33 -19.45
CA ILE A 40 11.40 -1.17 -18.63
C ILE A 40 10.34 -0.97 -17.53
N GLY A 41 9.06 -0.99 -17.88
CA GLY A 41 7.96 -0.85 -16.92
C GLY A 41 8.00 -1.90 -15.82
N SER A 42 8.24 -3.16 -16.18
CA SER A 42 8.38 -4.26 -15.23
C SER A 42 9.57 -4.07 -14.27
N ILE A 43 10.73 -3.64 -14.77
CA ILE A 43 11.90 -3.35 -13.94
C ILE A 43 11.62 -2.18 -13.00
N LEU A 44 11.02 -1.09 -13.50
CA LEU A 44 10.67 0.07 -12.70
C LEU A 44 9.66 -0.30 -11.60
N GLY A 45 8.66 -1.12 -11.92
CA GLY A 45 7.64 -1.58 -10.98
C GLY A 45 8.26 -2.38 -9.83
N MET A 46 9.13 -3.34 -10.15
CA MET A 46 9.83 -4.14 -9.16
C MET A 46 10.75 -3.28 -8.28
N ILE A 47 11.62 -2.45 -8.87
CA ILE A 47 12.55 -1.60 -8.12
C ILE A 47 11.80 -0.62 -7.22
N SER A 48 10.76 0.02 -7.75
CA SER A 48 10.01 1.02 -7.00
C SER A 48 9.12 0.42 -5.92
N GLY A 49 8.48 -0.72 -6.19
CA GLY A 49 7.67 -1.44 -5.21
C GLY A 49 8.51 -1.85 -3.99
N TRP A 50 9.58 -2.61 -4.21
CA TRP A 50 10.50 -3.02 -3.14
C TRP A 50 11.21 -1.84 -2.47
N GLY A 51 11.57 -0.82 -3.25
CA GLY A 51 12.18 0.42 -2.75
C GLY A 51 11.27 1.15 -1.74
N ILE A 52 9.98 1.31 -2.06
CA ILE A 52 9.01 1.91 -1.14
C ILE A 52 8.94 1.10 0.16
N PHE A 53 8.84 -0.23 0.10
CA PHE A 53 8.80 -1.04 1.33
C PHE A 53 10.05 -0.87 2.19
N ILE A 54 11.24 -0.92 1.59
CA ILE A 54 12.52 -0.75 2.32
C ILE A 54 12.56 0.60 3.02
N PHE A 55 12.23 1.68 2.31
CA PHE A 55 12.27 3.02 2.90
C PHE A 55 11.15 3.26 3.91
N LEU A 56 9.95 2.68 3.73
CA LEU A 56 8.89 2.72 4.74
C LEU A 56 9.29 1.99 6.03
N ILE A 57 9.96 0.84 5.94
CA ILE A 57 10.52 0.14 7.11
C ILE A 57 11.50 1.04 7.85
N GLY A 58 12.37 1.74 7.11
CA GLY A 58 13.26 2.74 7.67
C GLY A 58 12.53 3.89 8.37
N LEU A 59 11.44 4.40 7.78
CA LEU A 59 10.60 5.43 8.41
C LEU A 59 9.95 4.94 9.70
N TRP A 60 9.53 3.67 9.77
CA TRP A 60 8.90 3.10 10.96
C TRP A 60 9.87 2.87 12.11
N ILE A 61 11.03 2.28 11.84
CA ILE A 61 11.97 1.79 12.85
C ILE A 61 13.02 2.84 13.24
N SER A 62 13.29 3.82 12.38
CA SER A 62 14.30 4.83 12.68
C SER A 62 13.99 5.59 13.97
N PRO A 63 15.03 5.96 14.76
CA PRO A 63 14.84 6.67 16.01
C PRO A 63 14.06 7.98 15.79
N GLN A 64 12.91 8.07 16.44
CA GLN A 64 11.98 9.19 16.38
C GLN A 64 11.18 9.30 17.69
N PRO A 65 10.59 10.47 18.00
CA PRO A 65 9.73 10.62 19.16
C PRO A 65 8.58 9.63 19.13
N GLN A 66 8.21 9.11 20.30
CA GLN A 66 7.01 8.32 20.46
C GLN A 66 5.85 9.25 20.80
N PHE A 67 4.72 9.08 20.13
CA PHE A 67 3.48 9.73 20.57
C PHE A 67 2.74 8.84 21.55
N LEU A 68 1.98 9.45 22.44
CA LEU A 68 1.15 8.74 23.41
C LEU A 68 -0.28 9.23 23.30
N ILE A 69 -1.20 8.28 23.49
CA ILE A 69 -2.64 8.52 23.59
C ILE A 69 -2.92 8.43 25.09
N PRO A 70 -3.49 9.47 25.73
CA PRO A 70 -3.63 9.55 27.19
C PRO A 70 -4.63 8.54 27.80
N LEU A 71 -5.07 7.54 27.02
CA LEU A 71 -6.00 6.49 27.43
C LEU A 71 -5.21 5.21 27.71
N LEU A 72 -5.35 4.65 28.93
CA LEU A 72 -4.72 3.39 29.34
C LEU A 72 -3.21 3.30 29.04
N GLN A 73 -2.51 4.44 29.04
CA GLN A 73 -1.10 4.52 28.68
C GLN A 73 -0.18 3.82 29.68
N ASP A 74 -0.61 3.69 30.93
CA ASP A 74 0.15 3.04 32.01
C ASP A 74 0.16 1.51 31.86
N ILE A 75 -0.74 0.95 31.05
CA ILE A 75 -0.75 -0.48 30.73
C ILE A 75 0.15 -0.70 29.51
N VAL A 76 1.35 -1.19 29.77
CA VAL A 76 2.37 -1.41 28.75
C VAL A 76 2.55 -2.90 28.51
N PHE A 77 2.48 -3.30 27.24
CA PHE A 77 2.87 -4.63 26.80
C PHE A 77 4.37 -4.64 26.50
N ILE A 78 5.10 -5.58 27.10
CA ILE A 78 6.54 -5.75 26.91
C ILE A 78 6.76 -6.94 25.99
N LEU A 79 7.27 -6.67 24.79
CA LEU A 79 7.59 -7.69 23.81
C LEU A 79 9.11 -7.85 23.67
N PRO A 80 9.71 -8.92 24.21
CA PRO A 80 11.10 -9.24 23.95
C PRO A 80 11.24 -9.78 22.52
N LEU A 81 12.08 -9.14 21.71
CA LEU A 81 12.39 -9.55 20.35
C LEU A 81 13.81 -10.13 20.30
N PHE A 82 13.86 -11.44 20.03
CA PHE A 82 15.10 -12.21 19.79
C PHE A 82 16.20 -12.04 20.86
N GLY A 83 15.82 -11.68 22.10
CA GLY A 83 16.77 -11.47 23.20
C GLY A 83 17.66 -10.22 23.09
N LEU A 84 17.46 -9.39 22.05
CA LEU A 84 18.31 -8.23 21.75
C LEU A 84 17.56 -6.89 21.87
N LEU A 85 16.25 -6.90 21.62
CA LEU A 85 15.42 -5.71 21.62
C LEU A 85 14.21 -5.95 22.53
N VAL A 86 13.79 -4.92 23.25
CA VAL A 86 12.57 -4.94 24.07
C VAL A 86 11.68 -3.80 23.59
N LEU A 87 10.52 -4.14 23.05
CA LEU A 87 9.52 -3.14 22.70
C LEU A 87 8.56 -2.95 23.87
N GLN A 88 8.36 -1.70 24.24
CA GLN A 88 7.36 -1.27 25.22
C GLN A 88 6.24 -0.59 24.45
N ILE A 89 5.08 -1.23 24.40
CA ILE A 89 3.95 -0.79 23.58
C ILE A 89 2.75 -0.52 24.50
N PRO A 90 2.25 0.72 24.59
CA PRO A 90 1.05 0.99 25.36
C PRO A 90 -0.15 0.20 24.79
N LEU A 91 -1.04 -0.29 25.66
CA LEU A 91 -2.13 -1.18 25.28
C LEU A 91 -3.00 -0.63 24.14
N VAL A 92 -3.35 0.65 24.18
CA VAL A 92 -4.16 1.28 23.12
C VAL A 92 -3.45 1.25 21.77
N HIS A 93 -2.13 1.47 21.75
CA HIS A 93 -1.32 1.44 20.52
C HIS A 93 -1.24 0.02 19.96
N LEU A 94 -1.09 -0.97 20.84
CA LEU A 94 -1.15 -2.39 20.46
C LEU A 94 -2.50 -2.75 19.83
N LEU A 95 -3.61 -2.37 20.47
CA LEU A 95 -4.95 -2.67 19.97
C LEU A 95 -5.22 -1.99 18.63
N LEU A 96 -4.89 -0.70 18.49
CA LEU A 96 -5.00 0.02 17.21
C LEU A 96 -4.10 -0.63 16.15
N GLY A 97 -2.87 -0.97 16.50
CA GLY A 97 -1.94 -1.67 15.63
C GLY A 97 -2.54 -2.97 15.09
N ILE A 98 -3.09 -3.81 15.97
CA ILE A 98 -3.73 -5.09 15.61
C ILE A 98 -4.96 -4.85 14.71
N VAL A 99 -5.82 -3.90 15.07
CA VAL A 99 -7.05 -3.58 14.32
C VAL A 99 -6.76 -3.16 12.88
N PHE A 100 -5.60 -2.56 12.62
CA PHE A 100 -5.21 -2.14 11.28
C PHE A 100 -4.29 -3.14 10.56
N ILE A 101 -3.31 -3.73 11.24
CA ILE A 101 -2.35 -4.68 10.65
C ILE A 101 -3.04 -5.96 10.22
N ILE A 102 -3.93 -6.55 11.03
CA ILE A 102 -4.54 -7.83 10.68
C ILE A 102 -5.40 -7.71 9.41
N PRO A 103 -6.36 -6.77 9.30
CA PRO A 103 -7.09 -6.57 8.06
C PRO A 103 -6.15 -6.15 6.92
N GLY A 104 -5.17 -5.27 7.20
CA GLY A 104 -4.21 -4.81 6.20
C GLY A 104 -3.43 -5.95 5.54
N ALA A 105 -2.86 -6.84 6.34
CA ALA A 105 -2.17 -8.04 5.88
C ALA A 105 -3.12 -8.97 5.11
N TRP A 106 -4.35 -9.15 5.58
CA TRP A 106 -5.35 -9.96 4.88
C TRP A 106 -5.69 -9.40 3.50
N PHE A 107 -6.00 -8.10 3.39
CA PHE A 107 -6.28 -7.42 2.12
C PHE A 107 -5.07 -7.49 1.16
N GLY A 108 -3.86 -7.25 1.69
CA GLY A 108 -2.62 -7.33 0.93
C GLY A 108 -2.38 -8.72 0.36
N ILE A 109 -2.35 -9.74 1.22
CA ILE A 109 -2.08 -11.12 0.82
C ILE A 109 -3.17 -11.61 -0.14
N LYS A 110 -4.46 -11.43 0.20
CA LYS A 110 -5.55 -11.87 -0.68
C LYS A 110 -5.51 -11.16 -2.04
N GLY A 111 -5.30 -9.84 -2.05
CA GLY A 111 -5.18 -9.06 -3.27
C GLY A 111 -4.05 -9.57 -4.17
N VAL A 112 -2.87 -9.86 -3.62
CA VAL A 112 -1.74 -10.40 -4.39
C VAL A 112 -2.05 -11.80 -4.91
N THR A 113 -2.63 -12.67 -4.07
CA THR A 113 -2.96 -14.05 -4.49
C THR A 113 -4.00 -14.13 -5.60
N GLU A 114 -4.89 -13.15 -5.71
CA GLU A 114 -5.95 -13.14 -6.74
C GLU A 114 -5.48 -12.58 -8.09
N ILE A 115 -4.60 -11.56 -8.10
CA ILE A 115 -4.08 -10.99 -9.34
C ILE A 115 -2.83 -11.72 -9.86
N GLY A 116 -2.09 -12.37 -8.96
CA GLY A 116 -0.78 -12.95 -9.25
C GLY A 116 0.38 -12.03 -8.82
N LEU A 117 1.47 -12.62 -8.32
CA LEU A 117 2.61 -11.86 -7.79
C LEU A 117 3.26 -10.98 -8.86
N LYS A 118 3.42 -11.51 -10.08
CA LYS A 118 4.07 -10.79 -11.18
C LYS A 118 3.25 -9.57 -11.61
N GLU A 119 1.95 -9.75 -11.73
CA GLU A 119 0.99 -8.73 -12.15
C GLU A 119 0.87 -7.64 -11.08
N SER A 120 0.92 -8.03 -9.81
CA SER A 120 1.02 -7.13 -8.66
C SER A 120 2.30 -6.29 -8.69
N GLU A 121 3.48 -6.90 -8.84
CA GLU A 121 4.76 -6.17 -8.85
C GLU A 121 4.90 -5.24 -10.07
N THR A 122 4.37 -5.68 -11.21
CA THR A 122 4.46 -4.92 -12.48
C THR A 122 3.32 -3.95 -12.69
N HIS A 123 2.29 -3.96 -11.83
CA HIS A 123 1.09 -3.14 -11.95
C HIS A 123 0.43 -3.27 -13.32
N ARG A 124 0.46 -4.49 -13.88
CA ARG A 124 0.03 -4.77 -15.24
C ARG A 124 -0.69 -6.11 -15.34
N PRO A 125 -1.99 -6.15 -15.02
CA PRO A 125 -2.78 -7.35 -15.25
C PRO A 125 -2.94 -7.60 -16.75
N GLU A 126 -3.01 -8.87 -17.17
CA GLU A 126 -3.26 -9.23 -18.57
C GLU A 126 -4.74 -9.08 -18.98
N LYS A 127 -5.64 -8.97 -18.00
CA LYS A 127 -7.09 -8.82 -18.19
C LYS A 127 -7.72 -8.11 -17.00
N VAL A 128 -8.94 -7.60 -17.15
CA VAL A 128 -9.69 -7.04 -16.03
C VAL A 128 -10.12 -8.16 -15.07
N ILE A 129 -9.60 -8.13 -13.85
CA ILE A 129 -9.95 -9.10 -12.81
C ILE A 129 -11.13 -8.58 -12.00
N THR A 130 -12.22 -9.34 -12.00
CA THR A 130 -13.48 -8.98 -11.34
C THR A 130 -13.96 -10.06 -10.35
N THR A 131 -13.12 -11.03 -10.02
CA THR A 131 -13.42 -12.14 -9.11
C THR A 131 -12.91 -11.87 -7.70
N GLY A 132 -13.32 -12.70 -6.73
CA GLY A 132 -12.79 -12.64 -5.36
C GLY A 132 -12.98 -11.28 -4.68
N LEU A 133 -11.91 -10.74 -4.13
CA LEU A 133 -11.84 -9.42 -3.51
C LEU A 133 -11.94 -8.29 -4.53
N TYR A 134 -11.43 -8.50 -5.75
CA TYR A 134 -11.60 -7.55 -6.86
C TYR A 134 -13.07 -7.39 -7.28
N SER A 135 -13.93 -8.38 -7.00
CA SER A 135 -15.39 -8.22 -7.16
C SER A 135 -16.04 -7.20 -6.21
N ARG A 136 -15.30 -6.72 -5.19
CA ARG A 136 -15.81 -5.80 -4.15
C ARG A 136 -15.09 -4.46 -4.10
N MET A 137 -13.85 -4.40 -4.57
CA MET A 137 -13.02 -3.19 -4.63
C MET A 137 -11.95 -3.32 -5.71
N ARG A 138 -11.42 -2.20 -6.21
CA ARG A 138 -10.41 -2.24 -7.28
C ARG A 138 -8.99 -2.45 -6.80
N HIS A 139 -8.67 -1.98 -5.60
CA HIS A 139 -7.30 -1.89 -5.10
C HIS A 139 -7.13 -2.52 -3.71
N PRO A 140 -7.34 -3.84 -3.56
CA PRO A 140 -7.18 -4.51 -2.27
C PRO A 140 -5.76 -4.46 -1.73
N GLN A 141 -4.75 -4.54 -2.61
CA GLN A 141 -3.36 -4.51 -2.19
C GLN A 141 -2.96 -3.16 -1.60
N TYR A 142 -3.34 -2.07 -2.27
CA TYR A 142 -3.13 -0.72 -1.76
C TYR A 142 -3.92 -0.45 -0.49
N THR A 143 -5.16 -0.96 -0.40
CA THR A 143 -5.94 -0.91 0.85
C THR A 143 -5.18 -1.62 1.97
N GLY A 144 -4.64 -2.81 1.69
CA GLY A 144 -3.81 -3.58 2.62
C GLY A 144 -2.55 -2.84 3.06
N ALA A 145 -1.85 -2.22 2.12
CA ALA A 145 -0.65 -1.42 2.38
C ALA A 145 -0.94 -0.20 3.26
N ILE A 146 -2.01 0.55 2.96
CA ILE A 146 -2.43 1.72 3.75
C ILE A 146 -2.79 1.31 5.18
N LEU A 147 -3.63 0.28 5.34
CA LEU A 147 -4.03 -0.21 6.67
C LEU A 147 -2.81 -0.72 7.45
N SER A 148 -1.93 -1.50 6.82
CA SER A 148 -0.72 -1.99 7.48
C SER A 148 0.22 -0.85 7.89
N HIS A 149 0.39 0.17 7.05
CA HIS A 149 1.19 1.35 7.38
C HIS A 149 0.64 2.11 8.60
N ILE A 150 -0.68 2.33 8.64
CA ILE A 150 -1.35 2.97 9.78
C ILE A 150 -1.13 2.13 11.04
N GLY A 151 -1.38 0.83 10.96
CA GLY A 151 -1.26 -0.07 12.10
C GLY A 151 0.17 -0.19 12.64
N ILE A 152 1.18 -0.29 11.76
CA ILE A 152 2.59 -0.32 12.19
C ILE A 152 2.99 1.02 12.83
N THR A 153 2.51 2.14 12.30
CA THR A 153 2.75 3.47 12.87
C THR A 153 2.21 3.60 14.29
N PHE A 154 0.99 3.09 14.55
CA PHE A 154 0.46 3.01 15.90
C PHE A 154 1.23 2.02 16.78
N LEU A 155 1.49 0.81 16.29
CA LEU A 155 2.17 -0.24 17.04
C LEU A 155 3.55 0.22 17.57
N LEU A 156 4.29 0.97 16.76
CA LEU A 156 5.61 1.51 17.11
C LEU A 156 5.55 2.91 17.75
N SER A 157 4.35 3.50 17.84
CA SER A 157 4.12 4.86 18.33
C SER A 157 4.96 5.92 17.58
N SER A 158 5.26 5.69 16.30
CA SER A 158 6.23 6.47 15.52
C SER A 158 5.67 7.84 15.11
N PHE A 159 6.03 8.91 15.83
CA PHE A 159 5.42 10.24 15.66
C PHE A 159 5.63 10.85 14.27
N TYR A 160 6.85 10.78 13.72
CA TYR A 160 7.07 11.34 12.38
C TYR A 160 6.42 10.49 11.29
N SER A 161 6.39 9.16 11.45
CA SER A 161 5.61 8.29 10.55
C SER A 161 4.13 8.68 10.56
N LEU A 162 3.55 8.98 11.73
CA LEU A 162 2.16 9.43 11.86
C LEU A 162 1.91 10.74 11.10
N LEU A 163 2.83 11.69 11.17
CA LEU A 163 2.73 12.95 10.42
C LEU A 163 2.81 12.75 8.91
N VAL A 164 3.56 11.73 8.46
CA VAL A 164 3.73 11.41 7.02
C VAL A 164 2.57 10.55 6.49
N THR A 165 1.81 9.87 7.35
CA THR A 165 0.70 8.99 6.95
C THR A 165 -0.32 9.64 5.98
N PRO A 166 -0.83 10.87 6.19
CA PRO A 166 -1.75 11.50 5.23
C PRO A 166 -1.14 11.64 3.83
N LEU A 167 0.15 11.97 3.75
CA LEU A 167 0.86 12.09 2.49
C LEU A 167 0.99 10.72 1.80
N VAL A 168 1.29 9.66 2.54
CA VAL A 168 1.33 8.28 2.02
C VAL A 168 -0.02 7.88 1.44
N ILE A 169 -1.12 8.19 2.12
CA ILE A 169 -2.48 7.91 1.63
C ILE A 169 -2.75 8.65 0.32
N VAL A 170 -2.43 9.95 0.25
CA VAL A 170 -2.61 10.76 -0.97
C VAL A 170 -1.78 10.24 -2.13
N ILE A 171 -0.52 9.87 -1.89
CA ILE A 171 0.36 9.31 -2.94
C ILE A 171 -0.20 8.00 -3.48
N ASN A 172 -0.65 7.09 -2.60
CA ASN A 172 -1.26 5.83 -3.02
C ASN A 172 -2.55 6.09 -3.82
N TYR A 173 -3.40 7.02 -3.38
CA TYR A 173 -4.58 7.42 -4.14
C TYR A 173 -4.23 7.91 -5.56
N LEU A 174 -3.25 8.82 -5.66
CA LEU A 174 -2.82 9.38 -6.95
C LEU A 174 -2.21 8.32 -7.87
N LEU A 175 -1.49 7.36 -7.30
CA LEU A 175 -0.93 6.24 -8.04
C LEU A 175 -2.03 5.32 -8.58
N CYS A 176 -2.98 4.89 -7.74
CA CYS A 176 -4.13 4.08 -8.18
C CYS A 176 -4.94 4.80 -9.24
N TRP A 177 -5.16 6.12 -9.08
CA TRP A 177 -5.86 6.92 -10.09
C TRP A 177 -5.13 6.94 -11.43
N LYS A 178 -3.80 6.99 -11.40
CA LYS A 178 -2.97 6.97 -12.60
C LYS A 178 -2.95 5.60 -13.26
N GLU A 179 -2.80 4.54 -12.48
CA GLU A 179 -2.91 3.17 -12.94
C GLU A 179 -4.28 2.92 -13.59
N GLU A 180 -5.37 3.37 -12.95
CA GLU A 180 -6.73 3.26 -13.51
C GLU A 180 -6.86 3.95 -14.88
N LYS A 181 -6.20 5.09 -15.10
CA LYS A 181 -6.21 5.74 -16.42
C LYS A 181 -5.53 4.89 -17.50
N GLU A 182 -4.44 4.22 -17.15
CA GLU A 182 -3.72 3.34 -18.06
C GLU A 182 -4.52 2.07 -18.34
N LEU A 183 -5.19 1.52 -17.32
CA LEU A 183 -6.12 0.39 -17.48
C LEU A 183 -7.32 0.75 -18.35
N VAL A 184 -7.87 1.97 -18.27
CA VAL A 184 -8.90 2.44 -19.20
C VAL A 184 -8.36 2.52 -20.63
N ARG A 185 -7.10 2.93 -20.83
CA ARG A 185 -6.49 2.95 -22.17
C ARG A 185 -6.29 1.54 -22.74
N GLU A 186 -5.91 0.59 -21.91
CA GLU A 186 -5.61 -0.79 -22.32
C GLU A 186 -6.87 -1.64 -22.53
N PHE A 187 -7.86 -1.50 -21.63
CA PHE A 187 -9.07 -2.35 -21.61
C PHE A 187 -10.37 -1.63 -22.01
N GLY A 188 -10.33 -0.30 -22.20
CA GLY A 188 -11.48 0.47 -22.70
C GLY A 188 -12.74 0.36 -21.83
N GLU A 189 -13.88 0.15 -22.50
CA GLU A 189 -15.21 0.10 -21.87
C GLU A 189 -15.34 -1.01 -20.82
N GLU A 190 -14.60 -2.12 -20.95
CA GLU A 190 -14.61 -3.21 -19.97
C GLU A 190 -14.19 -2.70 -18.58
N TYR A 191 -13.09 -1.94 -18.52
CA TYR A 191 -12.60 -1.38 -17.27
C TYR A 191 -13.47 -0.23 -16.77
N VAL A 192 -14.02 0.59 -17.68
CA VAL A 192 -14.97 1.66 -17.31
C VAL A 192 -16.23 1.08 -16.66
N HIS A 193 -16.74 -0.05 -17.17
CA HIS A 193 -17.88 -0.75 -16.54
C HIS A 193 -17.51 -1.29 -15.16
N TYR A 194 -16.33 -1.89 -15.03
CA TYR A 194 -15.80 -2.36 -13.75
C TYR A 194 -15.63 -1.23 -12.71
N GLN A 195 -15.15 -0.05 -13.12
CA GLN A 195 -15.05 1.12 -12.25
C GLN A 195 -16.40 1.58 -11.68
N LYS A 196 -17.50 1.35 -12.40
CA LYS A 196 -18.86 1.69 -11.96
C LYS A 196 -19.44 0.63 -11.00
N SER A 197 -18.97 -0.62 -11.04
CA SER A 197 -19.54 -1.72 -10.25
C SER A 197 -18.99 -1.78 -8.82
N VAL A 198 -17.74 -1.39 -8.62
CA VAL A 198 -17.03 -1.47 -7.32
C VAL A 198 -16.36 -0.15 -6.95
N ARG A 199 -15.99 0.03 -5.68
CA ARG A 199 -15.27 1.23 -5.20
C ARG A 199 -13.75 1.02 -5.30
N MET A 200 -12.98 2.11 -5.18
CA MET A 200 -11.51 2.07 -5.28
C MET A 200 -10.88 1.27 -4.12
N PHE A 201 -11.09 1.70 -2.87
CA PHE A 201 -10.42 1.13 -1.68
C PHE A 201 -11.35 0.46 -0.67
N VAL A 202 -12.64 0.80 -0.65
CA VAL A 202 -13.56 0.31 0.38
C VAL A 202 -14.39 -0.83 -0.19
N PRO A 203 -14.43 -2.02 0.44
CA PRO A 203 -15.18 -3.13 -0.12
C PRO A 203 -16.67 -2.80 -0.15
N ARG A 204 -17.33 -3.05 -1.27
CA ARG A 204 -18.77 -3.02 -1.34
C ARG A 204 -19.33 -4.19 -0.53
N VAL A 205 -20.13 -3.90 0.49
CA VAL A 205 -20.91 -4.94 1.17
C VAL A 205 -21.95 -5.42 0.16
N ARG A 206 -21.96 -6.72 -0.13
CA ARG A 206 -22.96 -7.34 -1.01
C ARG A 206 -24.33 -6.94 -0.48
N GLN A 207 -25.09 -6.17 -1.26
CA GLN A 207 -26.52 -6.08 -1.00
C GLN A 207 -27.03 -7.48 -1.28
N THR A 208 -27.38 -8.21 -0.22
CA THR A 208 -28.21 -9.39 -0.38
C THR A 208 -29.46 -8.86 -1.04
N ASP A 209 -29.64 -9.14 -2.33
CA ASP A 209 -30.92 -8.90 -2.98
C ASP A 209 -31.96 -9.58 -2.10
N LYS A 210 -32.79 -8.76 -1.44
CA LYS A 210 -34.05 -9.23 -0.91
C LYS A 210 -34.82 -9.68 -2.15
N GLN A 211 -34.71 -10.96 -2.47
CA GLN A 211 -35.60 -11.60 -3.42
C GLN A 211 -37.03 -11.33 -2.96
N GLN A 212 -37.83 -10.91 -3.94
CA GLN A 212 -39.22 -10.46 -3.86
C GLN A 212 -40.10 -11.40 -3.04
#